data_AF-A0A9X0I782-F1
#
_entry.id   AF-A0A9X0I782-F1
#
_cell.length_a   1.000
_cell.length_b   1.000
_cell.length_c   1.000
_cell.angle_alpha   90.00
_cell.angle_beta   90.00
_cell.angle_gamma   90.00
#
_symmetry.space_group_name_H-M   'P 1'
#
loop_
_entity.id
_entity.type
_entity.pdbx_description
1 polymer ?
#
loop_
_entity_poly.entity_id
_entity_poly.type
_entity_poly.pdbx_seq_one_letter_code
_entity_poly.pdbx_strand_id
1 'polypeptide(L)'
;MYSRVPRASSKPDALAVFGRIVPRDHALLALLAEHYLLSTDQITNAFFDSRRTAQRRLTILHRLDVLHRFGRSNHNGRYGSLLYTLGPVGLQLHPTTYHDPNGTGGKPPRSSLERAKRIAASGQVNHLLGVNQFFTDLIATARRSTDARLSRWWSEQHATTVYAQAGIRPDGHGVWTIGDTSTGFFLEHDNDTENLARVVAKLRGYERLTTFGPRYPVLFWVPSRRREASLLGVLAGLRTTSPIATAIHGPDPAGRVWTLVSDPTHRRYLHELPCDHGPDTVTNPQRFENP
;
A
#
# COMPACT_ATOMS: atom_id res chain seq x y z
N MET A 1 31.42 -8.15 -24.00
CA MET A 1 30.97 -8.66 -22.68
C MET A 1 30.98 -7.48 -21.69
N TYR A 2 29.95 -6.64 -21.71
CA TYR A 2 29.92 -5.40 -20.90
C TYR A 2 29.49 -5.70 -19.47
N SER A 3 30.29 -5.25 -18.50
CA SER A 3 29.98 -5.37 -17.07
C SER A 3 28.64 -4.67 -16.75
N ARG A 4 27.63 -5.48 -16.37
CA ARG A 4 26.22 -5.07 -16.24
C ARG A 4 25.89 -4.23 -15.00
N VAL A 5 26.88 -3.84 -14.20
CA VAL A 5 26.65 -3.03 -12.99
C VAL A 5 27.59 -1.83 -13.01
N PRO A 6 27.08 -0.58 -13.00
CA PRO A 6 27.91 0.62 -12.95
C PRO A 6 28.89 0.59 -11.78
N ARG A 7 30.11 1.14 -11.95
CA ARG A 7 31.07 1.33 -10.84
C ARG A 7 30.52 2.38 -9.87
N ALA A 8 30.87 2.27 -8.59
CA ALA A 8 30.28 3.05 -7.50
C ALA A 8 30.69 4.54 -7.47
N SER A 9 31.53 5.04 -8.39
CA SER A 9 32.27 6.30 -8.20
C SER A 9 32.04 7.40 -9.25
N SER A 10 31.18 7.21 -10.25
CA SER A 10 30.82 8.29 -11.19
C SER A 10 29.40 8.77 -10.91
N LYS A 11 29.20 10.07 -10.69
CA LYS A 11 27.85 10.65 -10.75
C LYS A 11 27.25 10.28 -12.11
N PRO A 12 26.15 9.53 -12.15
CA PRO A 12 25.56 9.13 -13.42
C PRO A 12 25.02 10.37 -14.13
N ASP A 13 25.28 10.49 -15.44
CA ASP A 13 24.61 11.48 -16.27
C ASP A 13 23.10 11.20 -16.25
N ALA A 14 22.32 12.15 -15.71
CA ALA A 14 20.89 11.98 -15.49
C ALA A 14 20.12 11.67 -16.79
N LEU A 15 20.53 12.25 -17.92
CA LEU A 15 19.89 11.99 -19.22
C LEU A 15 20.20 10.57 -19.71
N ALA A 16 21.42 10.09 -19.52
CA ALA A 16 21.82 8.73 -19.84
C ALA A 16 21.14 7.67 -18.94
N VAL A 17 20.69 8.05 -17.73
CA VAL A 17 19.92 7.15 -16.84
C VAL A 17 18.52 6.89 -17.39
N PHE A 18 17.87 7.86 -18.03
CA PHE A 18 16.50 7.70 -18.53
C PHE A 18 16.38 6.56 -19.55
N GLY A 19 17.36 6.42 -20.46
CA GLY A 19 17.39 5.29 -21.41
C GLY A 19 17.67 3.91 -20.78
N ARG A 20 17.94 3.85 -19.47
CA ARG A 20 18.23 2.60 -18.73
C ARG A 20 17.09 2.15 -17.82
N ILE A 21 16.05 2.97 -17.65
CA ILE A 21 14.85 2.63 -16.87
C ILE A 21 13.93 1.80 -17.76
N VAL A 22 13.42 0.69 -17.23
CA VAL A 22 12.47 -0.18 -17.95
C VAL A 22 11.06 -0.01 -17.40
N PRO A 23 9.99 -0.43 -18.10
CA PRO A 23 8.61 -0.25 -17.64
C PRO A 23 8.36 -0.75 -16.20
N ARG A 24 8.94 -1.89 -15.83
CA ARG A 24 8.87 -2.42 -14.45
C ARG A 24 9.46 -1.46 -13.42
N ASP A 25 10.55 -0.78 -13.74
CA ASP A 25 11.14 0.18 -12.81
C ASP A 25 10.24 1.42 -12.68
N HIS A 26 9.63 1.91 -13.77
CA HIS A 26 8.64 2.98 -13.67
C HIS A 26 7.48 2.61 -12.76
N ALA A 27 6.96 1.38 -12.86
CA ALA A 27 5.93 0.89 -11.95
C ALA A 27 6.41 0.88 -10.48
N LEU A 28 7.65 0.41 -10.23
CA LEU A 28 8.25 0.48 -8.89
C LEU A 28 8.41 1.93 -8.39
N LEU A 29 8.86 2.84 -9.23
CA LEU A 29 9.05 4.25 -8.85
C LEU A 29 7.72 4.91 -8.54
N ALA A 30 6.68 4.66 -9.33
CA ALA A 30 5.32 5.13 -9.03
C ALA A 30 4.85 4.65 -7.65
N LEU A 31 5.04 3.36 -7.31
CA LEU A 31 4.70 2.85 -5.98
C LEU A 31 5.54 3.49 -4.85
N LEU A 32 6.83 3.76 -5.05
CA LEU A 32 7.66 4.42 -4.04
C LEU A 32 7.33 5.91 -3.87
N ALA A 33 6.83 6.53 -4.94
CA ALA A 33 6.36 7.90 -4.94
C ALA A 33 5.05 8.03 -4.15
N GLU A 34 4.12 7.09 -4.34
CA GLU A 34 2.82 7.02 -3.67
C GLU A 34 2.92 6.49 -2.22
N HIS A 35 3.68 5.41 -2.00
CA HIS A 35 3.69 4.64 -0.74
C HIS A 35 4.99 4.77 0.07
N TYR A 36 5.80 5.76 -0.27
CA TYR A 36 7.04 6.17 0.41
C TYR A 36 8.22 5.21 0.31
N LEU A 37 8.03 3.95 0.72
CA LEU A 37 9.07 2.93 0.81
C LEU A 37 8.57 1.51 0.55
N LEU A 38 9.47 0.63 0.11
CA LEU A 38 9.24 -0.80 0.03
C LEU A 38 10.49 -1.57 0.46
N SER A 39 10.30 -2.77 1.02
CA SER A 39 11.40 -3.69 1.33
C SER A 39 11.86 -4.48 0.10
N THR A 40 13.04 -5.08 0.18
CA THR A 40 13.54 -5.98 -0.87
C THR A 40 12.55 -7.12 -1.16
N ASP A 41 11.92 -7.65 -0.11
CA ASP A 41 10.99 -8.77 -0.19
C ASP A 41 9.67 -8.36 -0.86
N GLN A 42 9.13 -7.21 -0.49
CA GLN A 42 7.94 -6.62 -1.11
C GLN A 42 8.16 -6.33 -2.60
N ILE A 43 9.29 -5.71 -2.94
CA ILE A 43 9.63 -5.42 -4.34
C ILE A 43 9.81 -6.73 -5.13
N THR A 44 10.46 -7.72 -4.53
CA THR A 44 10.64 -9.03 -5.17
C THR A 44 9.28 -9.65 -5.46
N ASN A 45 8.39 -9.73 -4.46
CA ASN A 45 7.07 -10.34 -4.59
C ASN A 45 6.23 -9.64 -5.68
N ALA A 46 6.22 -8.30 -5.66
CA ALA A 46 5.42 -7.51 -6.58
C ALA A 46 5.94 -7.48 -8.03
N PHE A 47 7.24 -7.67 -8.28
CA PHE A 47 7.81 -7.35 -9.61
C PHE A 47 8.77 -8.38 -10.20
N PHE A 48 9.20 -9.39 -9.45
CA PHE A 48 10.23 -10.32 -9.89
C PHE A 48 9.86 -11.77 -9.58
N ASP A 49 10.39 -12.70 -10.37
CA ASP A 49 10.26 -14.14 -10.10
C ASP A 49 11.36 -14.68 -9.19
N SER A 50 12.43 -13.90 -9.00
CA SER A 50 13.59 -14.30 -8.21
C SER A 50 14.16 -13.13 -7.42
N ARG A 51 14.38 -13.36 -6.13
CA ARG A 51 15.06 -12.43 -5.22
C ARG A 51 16.44 -12.00 -5.73
N ARG A 52 17.20 -12.92 -6.33
CA ARG A 52 18.53 -12.63 -6.87
C ARG A 52 18.47 -11.60 -8.00
N THR A 53 17.49 -11.74 -8.89
CA THR A 53 17.27 -10.80 -10.01
C THR A 53 16.81 -9.45 -9.48
N ALA A 54 15.88 -9.43 -8.52
CA ALA A 54 15.43 -8.21 -7.86
C ALA A 54 16.61 -7.45 -7.21
N GLN A 55 17.41 -8.12 -6.39
CA GLN A 55 18.58 -7.51 -5.72
C GLN A 55 19.60 -6.95 -6.71
N ARG A 56 19.86 -7.65 -7.82
CA ARG A 56 20.74 -7.15 -8.88
C ARG A 56 20.17 -5.88 -9.51
N ARG A 57 18.88 -5.86 -9.87
CA ARG A 57 18.25 -4.67 -10.45
C ARG A 57 18.22 -3.50 -9.47
N LEU A 58 17.86 -3.75 -8.22
CA LEU A 58 17.83 -2.73 -7.16
C LEU A 58 19.22 -2.15 -6.87
N THR A 59 20.28 -2.96 -6.96
CA THR A 59 21.66 -2.47 -6.86
C THR A 59 22.01 -1.55 -8.02
N ILE A 60 21.58 -1.88 -9.24
CA ILE A 60 21.79 -1.02 -10.42
C ILE A 60 21.04 0.30 -10.25
N LEU A 61 19.75 0.26 -9.92
CA LEU A 61 18.93 1.46 -9.72
C LEU A 61 19.49 2.36 -8.61
N HIS A 62 19.98 1.78 -7.52
CA HIS A 62 20.66 2.53 -6.47
C HIS A 62 21.94 3.21 -6.95
N ARG A 63 22.80 2.51 -7.71
CA ARG A 63 24.05 3.08 -8.26
C ARG A 63 23.81 4.13 -9.35
N LEU A 64 22.62 4.15 -9.94
CA LEU A 64 22.19 5.16 -10.90
C LEU A 64 21.47 6.36 -10.23
N ASP A 65 21.50 6.45 -8.89
CA ASP A 65 20.79 7.46 -8.10
C ASP A 65 19.27 7.50 -8.34
N VAL A 66 18.71 6.41 -8.86
CA VAL A 66 17.27 6.25 -9.05
C VAL A 66 16.60 5.92 -7.72
N LEU A 67 17.28 5.14 -6.87
CA LEU A 67 16.79 4.72 -5.56
C LEU A 67 17.79 5.07 -4.45
N HIS A 68 17.28 5.56 -3.33
CA HIS A 68 17.98 5.46 -2.05
C HIS A 68 17.71 4.08 -1.44
N ARG A 69 18.67 3.60 -0.65
CA ARG A 69 18.48 2.39 0.17
C ARG A 69 19.04 2.59 1.57
N PHE A 70 18.40 2.01 2.57
CA PHE A 70 18.91 1.98 3.93
C PHE A 70 18.54 0.66 4.59
N GLY A 71 19.40 0.20 5.50
CA GLY A 71 19.13 -0.97 6.32
C GLY A 71 18.32 -0.59 7.55
N ARG A 72 17.55 -1.55 8.07
CA ARG A 72 17.11 -1.54 9.46
C ARG A 72 17.83 -2.65 10.20
N SER A 73 18.47 -2.32 11.30
CA SER A 73 18.88 -3.33 12.27
C SER A 73 17.63 -3.96 12.83
N ASN A 74 17.51 -5.28 12.76
CA ASN A 74 16.50 -5.97 13.55
C ASN A 74 16.93 -5.98 15.03
N HIS A 75 16.02 -6.31 15.95
CA HIS A 75 16.29 -6.38 17.39
C HIS A 75 17.46 -7.33 17.75
N ASN A 76 17.82 -8.23 16.84
CA ASN A 76 18.90 -9.20 17.02
C ASN A 76 20.24 -8.71 16.43
N GLY A 77 20.36 -7.41 16.09
CA GLY A 77 21.57 -6.80 15.53
C GLY A 77 21.94 -7.30 14.12
N ARG A 78 21.12 -8.13 13.49
CA ARG A 78 21.33 -8.56 12.10
C ARG A 78 20.81 -7.48 11.17
N TYR A 79 21.53 -7.27 10.07
CA TYR A 79 21.03 -6.47 8.96
C TYR A 79 19.73 -7.11 8.45
N GLY A 80 18.61 -6.39 8.64
CA GLY A 80 17.32 -6.75 8.08
C GLY A 80 17.30 -6.55 6.56
N SER A 81 16.15 -6.85 5.95
CA SER A 81 15.90 -6.56 4.53
C SER A 81 16.13 -5.07 4.26
N LEU A 82 16.81 -4.75 3.15
CA LEU A 82 17.01 -3.35 2.75
C LEU A 82 15.68 -2.72 2.38
N LEU A 83 15.50 -1.47 2.79
CA LEU A 83 14.38 -0.62 2.43
C LEU A 83 14.81 0.35 1.34
N TYR A 84 13.91 0.62 0.41
CA TYR A 84 14.14 1.47 -0.75
C TYR A 84 13.16 2.63 -0.77
N THR A 85 13.64 3.80 -1.18
CA THR A 85 12.85 5.02 -1.43
C THR A 85 13.36 5.69 -2.71
N LEU A 86 12.64 6.68 -3.24
CA LEU A 86 13.11 7.42 -4.41
C LEU A 86 14.46 8.12 -4.15
N GLY A 87 15.42 7.86 -5.03
CA GLY A 87 16.68 8.60 -5.13
C GLY A 87 16.49 9.92 -5.88
N PRO A 88 17.56 10.71 -6.06
CA PRO A 88 17.51 11.97 -6.80
C PRO A 88 16.86 11.85 -8.19
N VAL A 89 17.29 10.87 -9.00
CA VAL A 89 16.75 10.68 -10.36
C VAL A 89 15.32 10.13 -10.31
N GLY A 90 15.03 9.22 -9.38
CA GLY A 90 13.69 8.67 -9.21
C GLY A 90 12.66 9.74 -8.84
N LEU A 91 13.05 10.70 -7.99
CA LEU A 91 12.19 11.81 -7.58
C LEU A 91 11.93 12.80 -8.74
N GLN A 92 12.87 12.96 -9.67
CA GLN A 92 12.66 13.76 -10.88
C GLN A 92 11.69 13.08 -11.85
N LEU A 93 11.74 11.75 -11.96
CA LEU A 93 10.85 10.96 -12.82
C LEU A 93 9.42 10.89 -12.27
N HIS A 94 9.28 10.83 -10.95
CA HIS A 94 7.99 10.74 -10.27
C HIS A 94 7.88 11.78 -9.15
N PRO A 95 7.68 13.06 -9.51
CA PRO A 95 7.44 14.13 -8.54
C PRO A 95 5.99 14.05 -8.04
N THR A 96 5.71 13.21 -7.04
CA THR A 96 4.36 13.08 -6.45
C THR A 96 4.15 14.05 -5.30
N THR A 97 2.91 14.45 -5.01
CA THR A 97 2.58 15.37 -3.91
C THR A 97 2.81 14.77 -2.51
N TYR A 98 2.87 13.43 -2.40
CA TYR A 98 2.99 12.72 -1.13
C TYR A 98 4.46 12.49 -0.76
N HIS A 99 4.93 13.25 0.22
CA HIS A 99 6.36 13.33 0.54
C HIS A 99 6.73 13.05 1.99
N ASP A 100 5.78 13.11 2.91
CA ASP A 100 6.06 12.92 4.34
C ASP A 100 5.02 11.99 4.95
N PRO A 101 5.39 10.76 5.34
CA PRO A 101 4.42 9.82 5.91
C PRO A 101 3.81 10.31 7.24
N ASN A 102 4.42 11.29 7.91
CA ASN A 102 3.91 11.80 9.19
C ASN A 102 2.81 12.86 9.03
N GLY A 103 2.45 13.26 7.80
CA GLY A 103 1.28 14.09 7.52
C GLY A 103 1.50 15.17 6.47
N THR A 104 0.39 15.78 6.04
CA THR A 104 0.29 16.73 4.92
C THR A 104 0.62 18.18 5.30
N GLY A 105 0.80 18.51 6.59
CA GLY A 105 1.08 19.87 7.07
C GLY A 105 2.55 20.28 7.09
N GLY A 106 3.46 19.33 6.80
CA GLY A 106 4.91 19.59 6.82
C GLY A 106 5.40 20.28 5.54
N LYS A 107 6.46 21.08 5.64
CA LYS A 107 7.15 21.59 4.45
C LYS A 107 7.66 20.41 3.61
N PRO A 108 7.47 20.42 2.29
CA PRO A 108 8.01 19.36 1.44
C PRO A 108 9.52 19.24 1.63
N PRO A 109 10.08 18.02 1.56
CA PRO A 109 11.51 17.80 1.73
C PRO A 109 12.27 18.53 0.62
N ARG A 110 13.39 19.17 0.97
CA ARG A 110 14.19 19.96 0.02
C ARG A 110 15.03 19.10 -0.92
N SER A 111 15.14 17.81 -0.63
CA SER A 111 15.89 16.85 -1.43
C SER A 111 15.36 15.43 -1.22
N SER A 112 15.67 14.52 -2.15
CA SER A 112 15.39 13.09 -2.00
C SER A 112 16.06 12.48 -0.77
N LEU A 113 17.26 12.97 -0.39
CA LEU A 113 17.96 12.51 0.82
C LEU A 113 17.24 12.97 2.09
N GLU A 114 16.76 14.21 2.13
CA GLU A 114 15.94 14.68 3.27
C GLU A 114 14.65 13.87 3.38
N ARG A 115 13.97 13.60 2.26
CA ARG A 115 12.79 12.72 2.22
C ARG A 115 13.11 11.34 2.81
N ALA A 116 14.18 10.71 2.34
CA ALA A 116 14.60 9.39 2.81
C ALA A 116 14.91 9.39 4.32
N LYS A 117 15.57 10.44 4.85
CA LYS A 117 15.84 10.59 6.29
C LYS A 117 14.56 10.72 7.11
N ARG A 118 13.58 11.53 6.66
CA ARG A 118 12.29 11.68 7.33
C ARG A 118 11.51 10.37 7.37
N ILE A 119 11.50 9.64 6.25
CA ILE A 119 10.90 8.31 6.19
C ILE A 119 11.61 7.36 7.16
N ALA A 120 12.94 7.28 7.12
CA ALA A 120 13.71 6.38 7.98
C ALA A 120 13.54 6.69 9.48
N ALA A 121 13.35 7.96 9.84
CA ALA A 121 13.11 8.40 11.21
C ALA A 121 11.64 8.35 11.66
N SER A 122 10.70 8.04 10.76
CA SER A 122 9.28 8.01 11.08
C SER A 122 8.93 6.84 12.00
N GLY A 123 8.11 7.10 13.02
CA GLY A 123 7.51 6.05 13.85
C GLY A 123 6.55 5.14 13.09
N GLN A 124 6.10 5.54 11.89
CA GLN A 124 5.12 4.82 11.08
C GLN A 124 5.73 3.75 10.16
N VAL A 125 7.06 3.63 10.08
CA VAL A 125 7.69 2.74 9.08
C VAL A 125 7.20 1.29 9.17
N ASN A 126 7.02 0.74 10.37
CA ASN A 126 6.53 -0.64 10.50
C ASN A 126 5.08 -0.78 10.02
N HIS A 127 4.25 0.21 10.34
CA HIS A 127 2.86 0.25 9.90
C HIS A 127 2.77 0.40 8.37
N LEU A 128 3.54 1.32 7.77
CA LEU A 128 3.65 1.46 6.31
C LEU A 128 4.11 0.17 5.64
N LEU A 129 5.10 -0.52 6.21
CA LEU A 129 5.54 -1.81 5.67
C LEU A 129 4.43 -2.85 5.76
N GLY A 130 3.64 -2.89 6.83
CA GLY A 130 2.49 -3.79 6.97
C GLY A 130 1.39 -3.52 5.94
N VAL A 131 1.02 -2.25 5.75
CA VAL A 131 0.09 -1.81 4.71
C VAL A 131 0.62 -2.17 3.33
N ASN A 132 1.87 -1.81 3.03
CA ASN A 132 2.47 -2.10 1.73
C ASN A 132 2.62 -3.60 1.47
N GLN A 133 2.77 -4.43 2.52
CA GLN A 133 2.78 -5.88 2.38
C GLN A 133 1.44 -6.38 1.86
N PHE A 134 0.32 -5.92 2.46
CA PHE A 134 -1.03 -6.29 2.02
C PHE A 134 -1.23 -6.08 0.51
N PHE A 135 -0.88 -4.90 -0.01
CA PHE A 135 -1.08 -4.60 -1.42
C PHE A 135 -0.04 -5.28 -2.34
N THR A 136 1.22 -5.43 -1.90
CA THR A 136 2.21 -6.18 -2.69
C THR A 136 1.89 -7.67 -2.78
N ASP A 137 1.20 -8.23 -1.78
CA ASP A 137 0.65 -9.59 -1.84
C ASP A 137 -0.50 -9.70 -2.85
N LEU A 138 -1.38 -8.68 -2.95
CA LEU A 138 -2.39 -8.60 -4.02
C LEU A 138 -1.75 -8.54 -5.41
N ILE A 139 -0.72 -7.69 -5.60
CA ILE A 139 0.04 -7.63 -6.86
C ILE A 139 0.65 -9.00 -7.19
N ALA A 140 1.23 -9.68 -6.20
CA ALA A 140 1.82 -10.99 -6.41
C ALA A 140 0.76 -12.03 -6.81
N THR A 141 -0.44 -12.00 -6.21
CA THR A 141 -1.57 -12.84 -6.64
C THR A 141 -2.01 -12.53 -8.06
N ALA A 142 -2.14 -11.25 -8.42
CA ALA A 142 -2.47 -10.83 -9.78
C ALA A 142 -1.44 -11.31 -10.81
N ARG A 143 -0.15 -11.33 -10.48
CA ARG A 143 0.89 -11.84 -11.39
C ARG A 143 0.79 -13.33 -11.69
N ARG A 144 0.14 -14.11 -10.83
CA ARG A 144 -0.01 -15.57 -10.97
C ARG A 144 -1.35 -15.97 -11.60
N SER A 145 -2.22 -15.00 -11.91
CA SER A 145 -3.56 -15.23 -12.45
C SER A 145 -3.79 -14.32 -13.64
N THR A 146 -4.40 -14.83 -14.72
CA THR A 146 -4.71 -14.02 -15.90
C THR A 146 -5.86 -13.04 -15.68
N ASP A 147 -6.73 -13.36 -14.71
CA ASP A 147 -8.02 -12.68 -14.58
C ASP A 147 -8.04 -11.72 -13.37
N ALA A 148 -7.00 -11.73 -12.55
CA ALA A 148 -6.91 -10.93 -11.34
C ALA A 148 -6.04 -9.68 -11.55
N ARG A 149 -6.52 -8.53 -11.07
CA ARG A 149 -5.78 -7.26 -11.13
C ARG A 149 -6.04 -6.40 -9.90
N LEU A 150 -4.99 -5.76 -9.41
CA LEU A 150 -5.10 -4.62 -8.51
C LEU A 150 -5.22 -3.35 -9.36
N SER A 151 -6.46 -2.99 -9.71
CA SER A 151 -6.76 -1.85 -10.57
C SER A 151 -6.44 -0.51 -9.90
N ARG A 152 -6.34 -0.49 -8.57
CA ARG A 152 -6.02 0.71 -7.81
C ARG A 152 -5.31 0.41 -6.50
N TRP A 153 -4.38 1.29 -6.16
CA TRP A 153 -3.82 1.40 -4.82
C TRP A 153 -3.50 2.87 -4.50
N TRP A 154 -4.19 3.41 -3.51
CA TRP A 154 -3.92 4.72 -2.93
C TRP A 154 -3.34 4.57 -1.53
N SER A 155 -2.33 5.39 -1.24
CA SER A 155 -1.78 5.55 0.10
C SER A 155 -2.80 6.16 1.06
N GLU A 156 -2.52 6.07 2.36
CA GLU A 156 -3.29 6.73 3.41
C GLU A 156 -3.52 8.22 3.10
N GLN A 157 -2.46 8.96 2.71
CA GLN A 157 -2.57 10.39 2.43
C GLN A 157 -3.44 10.69 1.22
N HIS A 158 -3.29 9.89 0.16
CA HIS A 158 -4.08 10.04 -1.04
C HIS A 158 -5.56 9.77 -0.74
N ALA A 159 -5.88 8.63 -0.13
CA ALA A 159 -7.25 8.29 0.23
C ALA A 159 -7.86 9.33 1.20
N THR A 160 -7.10 9.78 2.21
CA THR A 160 -7.55 10.85 3.13
C THR A 160 -7.85 12.15 2.39
N THR A 161 -7.04 12.52 1.40
CA THR A 161 -7.26 13.73 0.59
C THR A 161 -8.54 13.61 -0.23
N VAL A 162 -8.73 12.47 -0.92
CA VAL A 162 -9.91 12.22 -1.76
C VAL A 162 -11.20 12.17 -0.93
N TYR A 163 -11.16 11.56 0.24
CA TYR A 163 -12.33 11.37 1.10
C TYR A 163 -12.38 12.35 2.29
N ALA A 164 -11.70 13.49 2.18
CA ALA A 164 -11.60 14.49 3.25
C ALA A 164 -12.96 14.98 3.76
N GLN A 165 -13.96 15.09 2.87
CA GLN A 165 -15.33 15.50 3.23
C GLN A 165 -16.02 14.52 4.20
N ALA A 166 -15.68 13.22 4.12
CA ALA A 166 -16.18 12.22 5.07
C ALA A 166 -15.41 12.23 6.39
N GLY A 167 -14.23 12.86 6.42
CA GLY A 167 -13.31 12.84 7.56
C GLY A 167 -12.68 11.47 7.82
N ILE A 168 -12.62 10.60 6.80
CA ILE A 168 -11.97 9.28 6.93
C ILE A 168 -10.47 9.37 6.63
N ARG A 169 -9.72 8.47 7.24
CA ARG A 169 -8.27 8.31 7.06
C ARG A 169 -7.95 6.81 7.03
N PRO A 170 -8.34 6.10 5.96
CA PRO A 170 -7.96 4.70 5.79
C PRO A 170 -6.45 4.59 5.61
N ASP A 171 -5.84 3.51 6.11
CA ASP A 171 -4.40 3.26 5.94
C ASP A 171 -4.04 2.99 4.47
N GLY A 172 -5.02 2.53 3.68
CA GLY A 172 -4.95 2.48 2.24
C GLY A 172 -6.31 2.28 1.59
N HIS A 173 -6.39 2.55 0.29
CA HIS A 173 -7.58 2.24 -0.53
C HIS A 173 -7.16 1.42 -1.74
N GLY A 174 -7.97 0.44 -2.11
CA GLY A 174 -7.72 -0.35 -3.30
C GLY A 174 -8.98 -0.71 -4.06
N VAL A 175 -8.78 -1.13 -5.30
CA VAL A 175 -9.79 -1.76 -6.14
C VAL A 175 -9.20 -3.05 -6.66
N TRP A 176 -9.75 -4.17 -6.19
CA TRP A 176 -9.36 -5.51 -6.61
C TRP A 176 -10.37 -6.04 -7.60
N THR A 177 -9.92 -6.61 -8.71
CA THR A 177 -10.81 -7.12 -9.75
C THR A 177 -10.44 -8.54 -10.14
N ILE A 178 -11.44 -9.42 -10.26
CA ILE A 178 -11.32 -10.75 -10.84
C ILE A 178 -12.35 -10.88 -11.97
N GLY A 179 -11.88 -11.10 -13.19
CA GLY A 179 -12.72 -11.03 -14.39
C GLY A 179 -13.39 -9.65 -14.50
N ASP A 180 -14.72 -9.66 -14.46
CA ASP A 180 -15.56 -8.45 -14.49
C ASP A 180 -16.00 -7.98 -13.10
N THR A 181 -15.72 -8.77 -12.05
CA THR A 181 -16.12 -8.43 -10.67
C THR A 181 -15.07 -7.56 -10.02
N SER A 182 -15.42 -6.29 -9.76
CA SER A 182 -14.57 -5.31 -9.10
C SER A 182 -15.06 -5.02 -7.68
N THR A 183 -14.14 -5.07 -6.73
CA THR A 183 -14.37 -4.76 -5.31
C THR A 183 -13.43 -3.62 -4.90
N GLY A 184 -13.97 -2.42 -4.77
CA GLY A 184 -13.33 -1.32 -4.05
C GLY A 184 -13.33 -1.59 -2.55
N PHE A 185 -12.31 -1.18 -1.82
CA PHE A 185 -12.20 -1.39 -0.38
C PHE A 185 -11.38 -0.31 0.32
N PHE A 186 -11.62 -0.15 1.62
CA PHE A 186 -10.76 0.62 2.54
C PHE A 186 -10.01 -0.35 3.44
N LEU A 187 -8.72 -0.10 3.67
CA LEU A 187 -7.89 -0.92 4.54
C LEU A 187 -7.61 -0.17 5.85
N GLU A 188 -7.83 -0.86 6.97
CA GLU A 188 -7.35 -0.52 8.31
C GLU A 188 -6.41 -1.65 8.75
N HIS A 189 -5.11 -1.38 8.75
CA HIS A 189 -4.05 -2.31 9.12
C HIS A 189 -3.74 -2.20 10.61
N ASP A 190 -4.21 -3.15 11.39
CA ASP A 190 -4.04 -3.15 12.84
C ASP A 190 -2.73 -3.82 13.24
N ASN A 191 -1.95 -3.16 14.10
CA ASN A 191 -0.76 -3.71 14.77
C ASN A 191 -1.02 -4.05 16.26
N ASP A 192 -2.30 -4.20 16.65
CA ASP A 192 -2.82 -4.33 18.02
C ASP A 192 -2.49 -3.12 18.91
N THR A 193 -2.45 -1.93 18.32
CA THR A 193 -2.09 -0.68 19.01
C THR A 193 -3.29 0.20 19.34
N GLU A 194 -4.40 0.04 18.62
CA GLU A 194 -5.61 0.86 18.80
C GLU A 194 -6.62 0.17 19.72
N ASN A 195 -7.27 0.91 20.62
CA ASN A 195 -8.37 0.36 21.42
C ASN A 195 -9.66 0.25 20.57
N LEU A 196 -10.44 -0.80 20.79
CA LEU A 196 -11.72 -1.09 20.11
C LEU A 196 -12.70 0.10 20.12
N ALA A 197 -12.77 0.89 21.19
CA ALA A 197 -13.64 2.07 21.24
C ALA A 197 -13.29 3.10 20.15
N ARG A 198 -11.99 3.25 19.86
CA ARG A 198 -11.49 4.17 18.83
C ARG A 198 -11.76 3.62 17.43
N VAL A 199 -11.67 2.30 17.25
CA VAL A 199 -12.09 1.62 16.01
C VAL A 199 -13.57 1.90 15.71
N VAL A 200 -14.46 1.71 16.69
CA VAL A 200 -15.90 2.01 16.52
C VAL A 200 -16.14 3.49 16.22
N ALA A 201 -15.39 4.40 16.85
CA ALA A 201 -15.52 5.83 16.59
C ALA A 201 -15.17 6.20 15.13
N LYS A 202 -14.13 5.57 14.55
CA LYS A 202 -13.73 5.78 13.14
C LYS A 202 -14.84 5.39 12.15
N LEU A 203 -15.62 4.35 12.45
CA LEU A 203 -16.68 3.84 11.55
C LEU A 203 -17.72 4.91 11.18
N ARG A 204 -17.96 5.89 12.06
CA ARG A 204 -18.87 7.01 11.78
C ARG A 204 -18.49 7.80 10.51
N GLY A 205 -17.20 7.92 10.22
CA GLY A 205 -16.73 8.59 8.99
C GLY A 205 -17.08 7.79 7.74
N TYR A 206 -16.87 6.46 7.80
CA TYR A 206 -17.22 5.57 6.69
C TYR A 206 -18.73 5.53 6.44
N GLU A 207 -19.55 5.52 7.50
CA GLU A 207 -21.00 5.63 7.37
C GLU A 207 -21.41 6.95 6.71
N ARG A 208 -20.78 8.06 7.08
CA ARG A 208 -21.02 9.37 6.44
C ARG A 208 -20.69 9.33 4.94
N LEU A 209 -19.58 8.70 4.56
CA LEU A 209 -19.18 8.57 3.15
C LEU A 209 -20.28 7.92 2.30
N THR A 210 -21.01 6.93 2.82
CA THR A 210 -22.06 6.23 2.07
C THR A 210 -23.22 7.11 1.61
N THR A 211 -23.35 8.32 2.16
CA THR A 211 -24.41 9.28 1.80
C THR A 211 -24.11 10.07 0.52
N PHE A 212 -22.85 10.13 0.09
CA PHE A 212 -22.41 10.90 -1.10
C PHE A 212 -21.29 10.23 -1.91
N GLY A 213 -20.90 9.01 -1.55
CA GLY A 213 -19.78 8.29 -2.14
C GLY A 213 -19.99 6.79 -2.15
N PRO A 214 -18.93 6.00 -2.37
CA PRO A 214 -19.02 4.56 -2.48
C PRO A 214 -19.40 3.90 -1.15
N ARG A 215 -20.02 2.72 -1.23
CA ARG A 215 -20.23 1.82 -0.09
C ARG A 215 -19.27 0.65 -0.20
N TYR A 216 -18.03 0.92 0.16
CA TYR A 216 -16.98 -0.09 0.15
C TYR A 216 -16.86 -0.81 1.48
N PRO A 217 -16.47 -2.10 1.45
CA PRO A 217 -16.06 -2.80 2.64
C PRO A 217 -14.88 -2.08 3.30
N VAL A 218 -15.00 -1.90 4.62
CA VAL A 218 -13.87 -1.55 5.49
C VAL A 218 -13.24 -2.85 5.96
N LEU A 219 -11.99 -3.06 5.55
CA LEU A 219 -11.20 -4.25 5.83
C LEU A 219 -10.31 -4.02 7.04
N PHE A 220 -10.53 -4.77 8.10
CA PHE A 220 -9.61 -4.83 9.22
C PHE A 220 -8.66 -6.01 9.06
N TRP A 221 -7.39 -5.69 8.81
CA TRP A 221 -6.32 -6.68 8.71
C TRP A 221 -5.56 -6.73 10.02
N VAL A 222 -5.78 -7.77 10.82
CA VAL A 222 -5.41 -7.82 12.24
C VAL A 222 -4.32 -8.86 12.54
N PRO A 223 -3.50 -8.69 13.59
CA PRO A 223 -2.30 -9.51 13.77
C PRO A 223 -2.57 -10.89 14.40
N SER A 224 -3.77 -11.14 14.92
CA SER A 224 -4.07 -12.42 15.60
C SER A 224 -5.55 -12.78 15.62
N ARG A 225 -5.83 -14.09 15.78
CA ARG A 225 -7.19 -14.63 16.02
C ARG A 225 -7.87 -14.00 17.22
N ARG A 226 -7.11 -13.78 18.32
CA ARG A 226 -7.65 -13.15 19.54
C ARG A 226 -8.17 -11.76 19.22
N ARG A 227 -7.36 -10.95 18.51
CA ARG A 227 -7.73 -9.60 18.10
C ARG A 227 -8.92 -9.60 17.14
N GLU A 228 -8.93 -10.50 16.17
CA GLU A 228 -10.06 -10.69 15.24
C GLU A 228 -11.36 -10.99 15.99
N ALA A 229 -11.34 -11.95 16.92
CA ALA A 229 -12.51 -12.32 17.72
C ALA A 229 -13.00 -11.18 18.62
N SER A 230 -12.10 -10.43 19.26
CA SER A 230 -12.47 -9.25 20.06
C SER A 230 -13.12 -8.16 19.20
N LEU A 231 -12.60 -7.93 17.98
CA LEU A 231 -13.18 -6.96 17.06
C LEU A 231 -14.57 -7.40 16.58
N LEU A 232 -14.70 -8.65 16.14
CA LEU A 232 -16.00 -9.22 15.74
C LEU A 232 -17.02 -9.14 16.88
N GLY A 233 -16.62 -9.41 18.12
CA GLY A 233 -17.50 -9.32 19.28
C GLY A 233 -18.00 -7.90 19.58
N VAL A 234 -17.15 -6.88 19.42
CA VAL A 234 -17.56 -5.47 19.61
C VAL A 234 -18.39 -4.95 18.45
N LEU A 235 -18.10 -5.42 17.23
CA LEU A 235 -18.86 -5.02 16.04
C LEU A 235 -20.19 -5.77 15.91
N ALA A 236 -20.36 -6.89 16.62
CA ALA A 236 -21.60 -7.66 16.64
C ALA A 236 -22.76 -6.78 17.12
N GLY A 237 -23.77 -6.63 16.26
CA GLY A 237 -24.97 -5.82 16.54
C GLY A 237 -24.88 -4.36 16.09
N LEU A 238 -23.72 -3.88 15.62
CA LEU A 238 -23.65 -2.59 14.94
C LEU A 238 -24.29 -2.70 13.55
N ARG A 239 -25.33 -1.90 13.32
CA ARG A 239 -25.91 -1.73 11.98
C ARG A 239 -25.09 -0.68 11.24
N THR A 240 -24.33 -1.13 10.25
CA THR A 240 -23.48 -0.31 9.40
C THR A 240 -23.93 -0.46 7.96
N THR A 241 -23.89 0.64 7.23
CA THR A 241 -24.23 0.72 5.81
C THR A 241 -23.04 0.26 4.98
N SER A 242 -21.83 0.61 5.41
CA SER A 242 -20.60 0.08 4.83
C SER A 242 -20.38 -1.35 5.33
N PRO A 243 -20.12 -2.33 4.44
CA PRO A 243 -19.75 -3.67 4.87
C PRO A 243 -18.47 -3.63 5.70
N ILE A 244 -18.36 -4.50 6.70
CA ILE A 244 -17.14 -4.61 7.50
C ILE A 244 -16.67 -6.05 7.46
N ALA A 245 -15.40 -6.24 7.08
CA ALA A 245 -14.78 -7.55 7.03
C ALA A 245 -13.49 -7.55 7.87
N THR A 246 -13.23 -8.67 8.53
CA THR A 246 -12.00 -8.88 9.29
C THR A 246 -11.26 -10.09 8.75
N ALA A 247 -9.93 -10.02 8.78
CA ALA A 247 -9.06 -11.14 8.49
C ALA A 247 -7.71 -10.97 9.18
N ILE A 248 -7.01 -12.08 9.36
CA ILE A 248 -5.71 -12.11 10.05
C ILE A 248 -4.59 -11.90 9.05
N HIS A 249 -3.52 -11.22 9.48
CA HIS A 249 -2.29 -11.07 8.72
C HIS A 249 -1.82 -12.39 8.11
N GLY A 250 -1.54 -12.36 6.81
CA GLY A 250 -1.16 -13.53 6.02
C GLY A 250 -0.74 -13.12 4.60
N PRO A 251 -0.28 -14.08 3.79
CA PRO A 251 0.29 -13.79 2.46
C PRO A 251 -0.74 -13.70 1.33
N ASP A 252 -2.02 -14.01 1.60
CA ASP A 252 -3.07 -14.05 0.57
C ASP A 252 -4.32 -13.27 0.98
N PRO A 253 -4.25 -11.92 0.92
CA PRO A 253 -5.40 -11.06 1.19
C PRO A 253 -6.50 -11.16 0.11
N ALA A 254 -6.23 -11.74 -1.07
CA ALA A 254 -7.28 -11.99 -2.07
C ALA A 254 -8.07 -13.27 -1.77
N GLY A 255 -7.46 -14.20 -1.03
CA GLY A 255 -7.99 -15.51 -0.69
C GLY A 255 -9.22 -15.49 0.22
N ARG A 256 -9.73 -16.70 0.50
CA ARG A 256 -10.93 -16.93 1.31
C ARG A 256 -10.65 -16.78 2.81
N VAL A 257 -10.27 -15.57 3.22
CA VAL A 257 -9.80 -15.27 4.59
C VAL A 257 -10.70 -14.29 5.32
N TRP A 258 -11.56 -13.57 4.62
CA TRP A 258 -12.40 -12.51 5.17
C TRP A 258 -13.66 -13.07 5.79
N THR A 259 -13.95 -12.79 7.07
CA THR A 259 -15.34 -12.90 7.55
C THR A 259 -16.00 -11.53 7.60
N LEU A 260 -17.24 -11.47 7.13
CA LEU A 260 -18.10 -10.32 7.28
C LEU A 260 -18.66 -10.26 8.70
N VAL A 261 -18.75 -9.07 9.29
CA VAL A 261 -19.39 -8.88 10.61
C VAL A 261 -20.86 -9.30 10.57
N SER A 262 -21.56 -9.08 9.45
CA SER A 262 -22.97 -9.46 9.27
C SER A 262 -23.18 -10.95 9.05
N ASP A 263 -22.14 -11.69 8.67
CA ASP A 263 -22.16 -13.14 8.43
C ASP A 263 -20.82 -13.75 8.88
N PRO A 264 -20.60 -13.87 10.20
CA PRO A 264 -19.30 -14.29 10.73
C PRO A 264 -19.01 -15.79 10.50
N THR A 265 -20.01 -16.55 10.04
CA THR A 265 -19.90 -18.01 9.85
C THR A 265 -19.22 -18.41 8.54
N HIS A 266 -19.14 -17.49 7.56
CA HIS A 266 -18.56 -17.77 6.26
C HIS A 266 -17.31 -16.93 6.02
N ARG A 267 -16.23 -17.60 5.60
CA ARG A 267 -15.07 -16.94 5.00
C ARG A 267 -15.35 -16.67 3.52
N ARG A 268 -14.89 -15.53 3.02
CA ARG A 268 -15.11 -15.03 1.67
C ARG A 268 -13.79 -14.62 1.04
N TYR A 269 -13.70 -14.74 -0.28
CA TYR A 269 -12.65 -14.10 -1.05
C TYR A 269 -12.84 -12.58 -1.06
N LEU A 270 -11.77 -11.82 -1.31
CA LEU A 270 -11.85 -10.36 -1.34
C LEU A 270 -12.88 -9.86 -2.38
N HIS A 271 -12.93 -10.49 -3.55
CA HIS A 271 -13.84 -10.13 -4.65
C HIS A 271 -15.31 -10.53 -4.39
N GLU A 272 -15.59 -11.33 -3.36
CA GLU A 272 -16.94 -11.74 -2.97
C GLU A 272 -17.54 -10.84 -1.89
N LEU A 273 -16.78 -9.86 -1.39
CA LEU A 273 -17.28 -8.93 -0.38
C LEU A 273 -18.29 -7.97 -1.03
N PRO A 274 -19.43 -7.70 -0.36
CA PRO A 274 -20.40 -6.72 -0.84
C PRO A 274 -19.70 -5.38 -1.08
N CYS A 275 -19.96 -4.79 -2.24
CA CYS A 275 -19.29 -3.59 -2.68
C CYS A 275 -20.22 -2.81 -3.61
N ASP A 276 -20.31 -1.50 -3.42
CA ASP A 276 -21.04 -0.59 -4.29
C ASP A 276 -20.11 0.59 -4.61
N HIS A 277 -19.77 0.73 -5.89
CA HIS A 277 -18.91 1.82 -6.38
C HIS A 277 -19.54 3.21 -6.22
N GLY A 278 -20.83 3.28 -5.88
CA GLY A 278 -21.57 4.52 -5.71
C GLY A 278 -21.89 5.20 -7.03
N PRO A 279 -22.52 6.39 -6.98
CA PRO A 279 -22.82 7.17 -8.18
C PRO A 279 -21.53 7.62 -8.89
N ASP A 280 -21.57 7.86 -10.20
CA ASP A 280 -20.42 8.40 -10.96
C ASP A 280 -20.14 9.87 -10.59
N THR A 281 -19.39 10.06 -9.50
CA THR A 281 -19.00 11.37 -8.94
C THR A 281 -17.48 11.44 -8.77
N VAL A 282 -16.94 12.58 -8.33
CA VAL A 282 -15.50 12.74 -8.02
C VAL A 282 -14.97 11.77 -6.95
N THR A 283 -15.86 11.20 -6.14
CA THR A 283 -15.54 10.18 -5.14
C THR A 283 -15.66 8.76 -5.68
N ASN A 284 -16.16 8.58 -6.92
CA ASN A 284 -16.19 7.29 -7.59
C ASN A 284 -14.79 6.95 -8.10
N PRO A 285 -14.18 5.86 -7.62
CA PRO A 285 -12.89 5.43 -8.10
C PRO A 285 -12.89 5.17 -9.59
N GLN A 286 -13.93 4.58 -10.17
CA GLN A 286 -13.93 4.20 -11.59
C GLN A 286 -13.81 5.39 -12.55
N ARG A 287 -14.04 6.62 -12.10
CA ARG A 287 -13.84 7.82 -12.93
C ARG A 287 -12.38 8.02 -13.37
N PHE A 288 -11.42 7.50 -12.62
CA PHE A 288 -10.00 7.57 -12.97
C PHE A 288 -9.57 6.27 -13.67
N GLU A 289 -10.12 6.01 -14.86
CA GLU A 289 -9.54 5.08 -15.83
C GLU A 289 -8.44 5.81 -16.61
N ASN A 290 -7.31 6.05 -15.95
CA ASN A 290 -5.96 6.17 -16.52
C ASN A 290 -4.98 6.53 -15.38
N PRO A 291 -3.74 6.00 -15.42
CA PRO A 291 -2.75 6.14 -14.35
C PRO A 291 -2.36 7.59 -14.04
#